data_AF-A0A2G4U2C9-F1
#
_entry.id   AF-A0A2G4U2C9-F1
#
_cell.length_a   1.000
_cell.length_b   1.000
_cell.length_c   1.000
_cell.angle_alpha   90.00
_cell.angle_beta   90.00
_cell.angle_gamma   90.00
#
_symmetry.space_group_name_H-M   'P 1'
#
loop_
_entity.id
_entity.type
_entity.pdbx_description
1 polymer ?
#
loop_
_entity_poly.entity_id
_entity_poly.type
_entity_poly.pdbx_seq_one_letter_code
_entity_poly.pdbx_strand_id
1 'polypeptide(L)'
;MGISFANASVVMGGSRIIYSAGEKEHSVQLTNNDNFPNAVQVWLDSGDATSTPETGKAPFLVTPPFFRIEANAGQTLRLKYTGSGLPTNKESVFYLNFLQVPPVNKAEKNNKMLVLLRNRIKVFYRPEAIVGKVDQVPSALTFSVRQQGSNVVVTGKNPTGFFATIASGEVVGSGKNLKMKSEMIPPMSQVEWVIPNSSAPANPVINFRLVNDFGGQDAGTYRI
;
A
#
# COMPACT_ATOMS: atom_id res chain seq x y z
N MET A 1 -6.60 15.06 -32.85
CA MET A 1 -7.08 14.31 -31.67
C MET A 1 -5.97 14.33 -30.63
N GLY A 2 -6.07 15.22 -29.64
CA GLY A 2 -5.08 15.30 -28.57
C GLY A 2 -5.39 14.22 -27.53
N ILE A 3 -4.45 13.31 -27.34
CA ILE A 3 -4.50 12.32 -26.26
C ILE A 3 -4.31 13.13 -24.97
N SER A 4 -5.39 13.33 -24.20
CA SER A 4 -5.29 13.96 -22.89
C SER A 4 -4.63 12.96 -21.96
N PHE A 5 -3.35 13.17 -21.65
CA PHE A 5 -2.67 12.43 -20.60
C PHE A 5 -3.32 12.83 -19.27
N ALA A 6 -3.89 11.86 -18.57
CA ALA A 6 -4.31 12.05 -17.18
C ALA A 6 -3.04 12.23 -16.33
N ASN A 7 -2.59 13.47 -16.18
CA ASN A 7 -1.51 13.81 -15.28
C ASN A 7 -2.05 13.74 -13.85
N ALA A 8 -1.37 12.99 -12.99
CA ALA A 8 -1.69 12.98 -11.57
C ALA A 8 -1.45 14.39 -11.00
N SER A 9 -2.50 14.94 -10.40
CA SER A 9 -2.57 16.33 -9.95
C SER A 9 -1.82 16.49 -8.63
N VAL A 10 -2.36 15.97 -7.52
CA VAL A 10 -1.69 15.96 -6.22
C VAL A 10 -1.04 14.60 -6.00
N VAL A 11 0.28 14.60 -5.79
CA VAL A 11 1.09 13.39 -5.61
C VAL A 11 1.86 13.43 -4.30
N MET A 12 2.18 12.25 -3.77
CA MET A 12 3.06 12.06 -2.61
C MET A 12 4.40 11.50 -3.08
N GLY A 13 5.49 11.88 -2.42
CA GLY A 13 6.77 11.18 -2.59
C GLY A 13 6.70 9.77 -2.00
N GLY A 14 6.84 8.74 -2.84
CA GLY A 14 6.77 7.33 -2.44
C GLY A 14 5.36 6.73 -2.48
N SER A 15 5.25 5.42 -2.26
CA SER A 15 3.99 4.66 -2.34
C SER A 15 3.51 4.10 -0.99
N ARG A 16 4.29 4.34 0.07
CA ARG A 16 4.01 3.89 1.44
C ARG A 16 4.76 4.76 2.44
N ILE A 17 4.30 4.74 3.68
CA ILE A 17 4.91 5.45 4.80
C ILE A 17 5.35 4.41 5.83
N ILE A 18 6.60 4.50 6.29
CA ILE A 18 7.11 3.74 7.43
C ILE A 18 7.24 4.71 8.60
N TYR A 19 6.38 4.56 9.59
CA TYR A 19 6.40 5.35 10.82
C TYR A 19 7.14 4.56 11.90
N SER A 20 8.36 4.98 12.24
CA SER A 20 9.14 4.34 13.29
C SER A 20 8.58 4.73 14.67
N ALA A 21 8.43 3.77 15.58
CA ALA A 21 7.82 4.03 16.89
C ALA A 21 8.57 5.06 17.75
N GLY A 22 9.88 5.23 17.55
CA GLY A 22 10.69 6.25 18.23
C GLY A 22 10.52 7.68 17.69
N GLU A 23 9.83 7.87 16.55
CA GLU A 23 9.60 9.19 15.96
C GLU A 23 8.49 9.95 16.68
N LYS A 24 8.74 11.23 17.01
CA LYS A 24 7.70 12.11 17.58
C LYS A 24 6.60 12.43 16.57
N GLU A 25 7.01 12.58 15.31
CA GLU A 25 6.15 12.87 14.17
C GLU A 25 6.89 12.49 12.88
N HIS A 26 6.14 12.17 11.83
CA HIS A 26 6.64 11.82 10.52
C HIS A 26 6.15 12.83 9.50
N SER A 27 7.05 13.35 8.67
CA SER A 27 6.71 14.35 7.64
C SER A 27 6.35 13.67 6.33
N VAL A 28 5.24 14.07 5.71
CA VAL A 28 4.80 13.60 4.40
C VAL A 28 4.65 14.79 3.47
N GLN A 29 5.34 14.77 2.33
CA GLN A 29 5.27 15.85 1.35
C GLN A 29 4.26 15.51 0.25
N LEU A 30 3.29 16.40 0.05
CA LEU A 30 2.42 16.41 -1.13
C LEU A 30 2.87 17.51 -2.10
N THR A 31 2.70 17.28 -3.39
CA THR A 31 2.99 18.26 -4.45
C THR A 31 1.82 18.31 -5.42
N ASN A 32 1.37 19.52 -5.75
CA ASN A 32 0.38 19.75 -6.78
C ASN A 32 1.09 20.07 -8.10
N ASN A 33 1.03 19.16 -9.06
CA ASN A 33 1.64 19.32 -10.39
C ASN A 33 0.69 19.98 -11.40
N ASP A 34 -0.52 20.38 -10.98
CA ASP A 34 -1.42 21.13 -11.85
C ASP A 34 -0.99 22.59 -11.98
N ASN A 35 -1.48 23.23 -13.04
CA ASN A 35 -1.40 24.66 -13.26
C ASN A 35 -2.52 25.46 -12.54
N PHE A 36 -3.31 24.81 -11.68
CA PHE A 36 -4.34 25.43 -10.84
C PHE A 36 -4.25 24.93 -9.39
N PRO A 37 -4.78 25.69 -8.41
CA PRO A 37 -4.76 25.29 -7.01
C PRO A 37 -5.74 24.15 -6.74
N ASN A 38 -5.42 23.26 -5.80
CA ASN A 38 -6.32 22.19 -5.34
C ASN A 38 -6.57 22.33 -3.84
N ALA A 39 -7.82 22.10 -3.42
CA ALA A 39 -8.13 21.86 -2.00
C ALA A 39 -7.89 20.38 -1.69
N VAL A 40 -7.29 20.08 -0.54
CA VAL A 40 -6.91 18.73 -0.16
C VAL A 40 -7.40 18.43 1.26
N GLN A 41 -8.18 17.35 1.39
CA GLN A 41 -8.58 16.77 2.67
C GLN A 41 -7.75 15.53 2.96
N VAL A 42 -7.30 15.36 4.19
CA VAL A 42 -6.43 14.26 4.61
C VAL A 42 -6.95 13.63 5.90
N TRP A 43 -7.02 12.31 5.94
CA TRP A 43 -7.42 11.55 7.14
C TRP A 43 -6.76 10.17 7.17
N LEU A 44 -6.81 9.50 8.32
CA LEU A 44 -6.33 8.12 8.47
C LEU A 44 -7.46 7.16 8.84
N ASP A 45 -7.32 5.91 8.43
CA ASP A 45 -8.20 4.81 8.82
C ASP A 45 -7.44 3.50 9.10
N SER A 46 -8.13 2.53 9.72
CA SER A 46 -7.58 1.23 10.14
C SER A 46 -7.96 0.07 9.21
N GLY A 47 -8.15 0.33 7.92
CA GLY A 47 -8.48 -0.69 6.90
C GLY A 47 -9.83 -0.51 6.23
N ASP A 48 -10.63 0.49 6.63
CA ASP A 48 -11.91 0.78 6.00
C ASP A 48 -11.72 1.62 4.73
N ALA A 49 -11.85 0.94 3.58
CA ALA A 49 -11.76 1.54 2.26
C ALA A 49 -12.88 2.55 1.96
N THR A 50 -14.01 2.52 2.67
CA THR A 50 -15.11 3.46 2.44
C THR A 50 -15.12 4.63 3.42
N SER A 51 -14.14 4.70 4.33
CA SER A 51 -14.01 5.79 5.29
C SER A 51 -13.92 7.18 4.66
N THR A 52 -14.41 8.15 5.41
CA THR A 52 -14.42 9.59 5.11
C THR A 52 -13.61 10.33 6.17
N PRO A 53 -13.34 11.65 6.01
CA PRO A 53 -12.69 12.44 7.05
C PRO A 53 -13.35 12.33 8.43
N GLU A 54 -14.67 12.13 8.49
CA GLU A 54 -15.45 12.05 9.72
C GLU A 54 -15.48 10.64 10.33
N THR A 55 -15.39 9.59 9.50
CA THR A 55 -15.51 8.19 9.94
C THR A 55 -14.17 7.48 10.07
N GLY A 56 -13.10 8.05 9.50
CA GLY A 56 -11.74 7.55 9.58
C GLY A 56 -11.27 7.41 11.02
N LYS A 57 -10.89 6.18 11.40
CA LYS A 57 -10.39 5.87 12.74
C LYS A 57 -9.04 5.19 12.62
N ALA A 58 -8.01 5.82 13.16
CA ALA A 58 -6.67 5.26 13.35
C ALA A 58 -6.03 5.96 14.55
N PRO A 59 -5.04 5.35 15.23
CA PRO A 59 -4.34 5.96 16.36
C PRO A 59 -3.29 6.98 15.88
N PHE A 60 -3.65 7.82 14.91
CA PHE A 60 -2.77 8.81 14.29
C PHE A 60 -3.52 10.12 14.10
N LEU A 61 -2.81 11.22 14.32
CA LEU A 61 -3.23 12.56 13.95
C LEU A 61 -2.46 12.99 12.69
N VAL A 62 -3.14 13.71 11.80
CA VAL A 62 -2.53 14.36 10.64
C VAL A 62 -2.76 15.86 10.72
N THR A 63 -1.74 16.66 10.44
CA THR A 63 -1.82 18.12 10.48
C THR A 63 -1.09 18.75 9.28
N PRO A 64 -1.69 19.73 8.58
CA PRO A 64 -3.11 20.10 8.65
C PRO A 64 -4.03 19.04 7.99
N PRO A 65 -5.27 18.84 8.48
CA PRO A 65 -6.21 17.87 7.89
C PRO A 65 -6.94 18.41 6.65
N PHE A 66 -6.98 19.74 6.46
CA PHE A 66 -7.55 20.38 5.28
C PHE A 66 -6.77 21.64 4.94
N PHE A 67 -6.44 21.82 3.67
CA PHE A 67 -5.63 22.94 3.18
C PHE A 67 -5.77 23.10 1.67
N ARG A 68 -5.23 24.19 1.14
CA ARG A 68 -5.13 24.46 -0.29
C ARG A 68 -3.65 24.38 -0.70
N ILE A 69 -3.35 23.68 -1.79
CA ILE A 69 -2.04 23.71 -2.43
C ILE A 69 -2.17 24.53 -3.71
N GLU A 70 -1.34 25.56 -3.87
CA GLU A 70 -1.30 26.34 -5.11
C GLU A 70 -0.77 25.52 -6.30
N ALA A 71 -0.93 26.06 -7.51
CA ALA A 71 -0.37 25.47 -8.72
C ALA A 71 1.14 25.28 -8.59
N ASN A 72 1.66 24.11 -8.97
CA ASN A 72 3.09 23.77 -8.92
C ASN A 72 3.75 23.95 -7.53
N ALA A 73 2.96 23.91 -6.46
CA ALA A 73 3.45 24.08 -5.08
C ALA A 73 3.40 22.75 -4.30
N GLY A 74 4.08 22.73 -3.16
CA GLY A 74 4.08 21.60 -2.23
C GLY A 74 3.49 21.96 -0.87
N GLN A 75 2.95 20.97 -0.17
CA GLN A 75 2.54 21.07 1.22
C GLN A 75 3.09 19.90 2.03
N THR A 76 3.72 20.20 3.17
CA THR A 76 4.14 19.19 4.14
C THR A 76 3.01 18.92 5.15
N LEU A 77 2.78 17.65 5.42
CA LEU A 77 1.90 17.12 6.45
C LEU A 77 2.73 16.51 7.57
N ARG A 78 2.24 16.59 8.80
CA ARG A 78 2.82 15.91 9.95
C ARG A 78 1.87 14.82 10.42
N LEU A 79 2.34 13.58 10.44
CA LEU A 79 1.67 12.44 11.03
C LEU A 79 2.23 12.22 12.44
N LYS A 80 1.35 11.99 13.42
CA LYS A 80 1.75 11.75 14.80
C LYS A 80 0.95 10.59 15.39
N TYR A 81 1.64 9.58 15.90
CA TYR A 81 1.01 8.49 16.63
C TYR A 81 0.43 9.01 17.97
N THR A 82 -0.78 8.58 18.33
CA THR A 82 -1.48 9.04 19.55
C THR A 82 -1.04 8.29 20.81
N GLY A 83 -0.18 7.28 20.69
CA GLY A 83 0.59 6.73 21.81
C GLY A 83 -0.01 5.51 22.51
N SER A 84 -1.13 4.93 22.07
CA SER A 84 -1.71 3.77 22.78
C SER A 84 -2.17 2.61 21.88
N GLY A 85 -2.03 1.40 22.42
CA GLY A 85 -2.72 0.18 21.97
C GLY A 85 -2.07 -0.64 20.86
N LEU A 86 -0.90 -0.26 20.33
CA LEU A 86 -0.25 -1.03 19.26
C LEU A 86 0.71 -2.09 19.79
N PRO A 87 0.79 -3.27 19.12
CA PRO A 87 1.81 -4.27 19.41
C PRO A 87 3.22 -3.71 19.35
N THR A 88 4.09 -4.18 20.23
CA THR A 88 5.51 -3.76 20.29
C THR A 88 6.45 -4.72 19.57
N ASN A 89 5.97 -5.90 19.18
CA ASN A 89 6.78 -6.98 18.61
C ASN A 89 6.49 -7.26 17.12
N LYS A 90 5.58 -6.51 16.50
CA LYS A 90 5.21 -6.64 15.08
C LYS A 90 4.65 -5.34 14.54
N GLU A 91 4.73 -5.17 13.22
CA GLU A 91 4.14 -4.03 12.54
C GLU A 91 2.62 -4.00 12.66
N SER A 92 2.07 -2.79 12.58
CA SER A 92 0.64 -2.53 12.37
C SER A 92 0.46 -1.71 11.10
N VAL A 93 -0.63 -1.94 10.35
CA VAL A 93 -0.91 -1.22 9.11
C VAL A 93 -2.15 -0.35 9.25
N PHE A 94 -2.02 0.90 8.79
CA PHE A 94 -3.06 1.90 8.67
C PHE A 94 -3.03 2.48 7.28
N TYR A 95 -3.95 3.39 6.98
CA TYR A 95 -4.06 4.00 5.66
C TYR A 95 -4.18 5.51 5.79
N LEU A 96 -3.30 6.24 5.12
CA LEU A 96 -3.41 7.68 4.89
C LEU A 96 -4.23 7.89 3.61
N ASN A 97 -5.34 8.60 3.71
CA ASN A 97 -6.14 8.99 2.58
C ASN A 97 -5.95 10.48 2.33
N PHE A 98 -5.79 10.87 1.07
CA PHE A 98 -5.88 12.27 0.67
C PHE A 98 -6.78 12.42 -0.55
N LEU A 99 -7.77 13.30 -0.44
CA LEU A 99 -8.74 13.63 -1.47
C LEU A 99 -8.40 15.00 -2.04
N GLN A 100 -8.11 15.07 -3.33
CA GLN A 100 -7.95 16.33 -4.03
C GLN A 100 -9.31 16.80 -4.59
N VAL A 101 -9.55 18.10 -4.48
CA VAL A 101 -10.75 18.77 -4.98
C VAL A 101 -10.31 19.95 -5.86
N PRO A 102 -10.45 19.83 -7.19
CA PRO A 102 -10.09 20.91 -8.11
C PRO A 102 -11.11 22.04 -8.08
N PRO A 103 -10.73 23.26 -8.52
CA PRO A 103 -11.59 24.42 -8.49
C PRO A 103 -12.67 24.30 -9.57
N VAL A 104 -13.89 24.73 -9.25
CA VAL A 104 -15.00 24.75 -10.21
C VAL A 104 -15.26 26.18 -10.66
N ASN A 105 -14.98 26.48 -11.93
CA ASN A 105 -15.34 27.78 -12.51
C ASN A 105 -16.85 27.81 -12.81
N LYS A 106 -17.59 28.61 -12.02
CA LYS A 106 -19.05 28.80 -12.12
C LYS A 106 -19.49 29.58 -13.36
N ALA A 107 -18.59 30.29 -14.04
CA ALA A 107 -18.92 31.13 -15.20
C ALA A 107 -19.07 30.35 -16.52
N GLU A 108 -18.60 29.10 -16.57
CA GLU A 108 -18.68 28.26 -17.77
C GLU A 108 -19.97 27.42 -17.75
N LYS A 109 -20.90 27.70 -18.67
CA LYS A 109 -22.24 27.09 -18.76
C LYS A 109 -22.30 25.72 -19.46
N ASN A 110 -21.18 25.07 -19.71
CA ASN A 110 -21.14 23.77 -20.38
C ASN A 110 -21.32 22.62 -19.38
N ASN A 111 -21.83 21.47 -19.84
CA ASN A 111 -21.88 20.25 -19.05
C ASN A 111 -20.47 19.85 -18.61
N LYS A 112 -20.20 19.87 -17.29
CA LYS A 112 -18.91 19.50 -16.72
C LYS A 112 -19.00 18.20 -15.93
N MET A 113 -18.02 17.34 -16.15
CA MET A 113 -17.75 16.19 -15.28
C MET A 113 -16.62 16.58 -14.33
N LEU A 114 -16.87 16.52 -13.02
CA LEU A 114 -15.86 16.75 -11.99
C LEU A 114 -15.33 15.40 -11.52
N VAL A 115 -14.02 15.21 -11.63
CA VAL A 115 -13.34 14.00 -11.14
C VAL A 115 -12.62 14.35 -9.84
N LEU A 116 -13.01 13.67 -8.76
CA LEU A 116 -12.32 13.74 -7.47
C LEU A 116 -11.44 12.52 -7.33
N LEU A 117 -10.14 12.73 -7.06
CA LEU A 117 -9.20 11.62 -6.87
C LEU A 117 -8.91 11.46 -5.38
N ARG A 118 -9.20 10.26 -4.86
CA ARG A 118 -8.80 9.84 -3.52
C ARG A 118 -7.65 8.86 -3.63
N ASN A 119 -6.50 9.25 -3.10
CA ASN A 119 -5.36 8.37 -2.94
C ASN A 119 -5.39 7.73 -1.56
N ARG A 120 -5.01 6.44 -1.48
CA ARG A 120 -4.97 5.65 -0.26
C ARG A 120 -3.60 4.99 -0.14
N ILE A 121 -2.82 5.41 0.85
CA ILE A 121 -1.43 5.04 1.04
C ILE A 121 -1.30 4.22 2.32
N LYS A 122 -0.58 3.09 2.27
CA LYS A 122 -0.31 2.29 3.46
C LYS A 122 0.67 3.02 4.39
N VAL A 123 0.33 3.05 5.68
CA VAL A 123 1.17 3.54 6.77
C VAL A 123 1.49 2.36 7.67
N PHE A 124 2.77 1.97 7.71
CA PHE A 124 3.25 0.91 8.58
C PHE A 124 3.81 1.52 9.86
N TYR A 125 3.17 1.25 10.99
CA TYR A 125 3.75 1.52 12.31
C TYR A 125 4.74 0.42 12.63
N ARG A 126 6.02 0.79 12.80
CA ARG A 126 7.13 -0.14 13.03
C ARG A 126 7.72 0.06 14.43
N PRO A 127 7.40 -0.83 15.39
CA PRO A 127 8.08 -0.90 16.67
C PRO A 127 9.58 -1.15 16.53
N GLU A 128 10.37 -0.60 17.46
CA GLU A 128 11.83 -0.82 17.52
C GLU A 128 12.20 -2.25 17.98
N ALA A 129 11.31 -2.90 18.73
CA ALA A 129 11.55 -4.21 19.34
C ALA A 129 11.20 -5.41 18.42
N ILE A 130 10.95 -5.18 17.12
CA ILE A 130 10.76 -6.29 16.17
C ILE A 130 12.08 -7.06 16.03
N VAL A 131 12.02 -8.38 16.19
CA VAL A 131 13.17 -9.26 15.98
C VAL A 131 13.46 -9.41 14.48
N GLY A 132 14.73 -9.22 14.10
CA GLY A 132 15.19 -9.32 12.72
C GLY A 132 15.21 -7.98 11.98
N LYS A 133 15.46 -8.02 10.66
CA LYS A 133 15.49 -6.84 9.79
C LYS A 133 14.52 -7.02 8.63
N VAL A 134 13.93 -5.92 8.15
CA VAL A 134 12.98 -5.94 7.03
C VAL A 134 13.59 -6.55 5.76
N ASP A 135 14.89 -6.34 5.51
CA ASP A 135 15.60 -6.90 4.36
C ASP A 135 15.68 -8.45 4.37
N GLN A 136 15.45 -9.08 5.53
CA GLN A 136 15.45 -10.53 5.66
C GLN A 136 14.09 -11.16 5.30
N VAL A 137 13.03 -10.34 5.18
CA VAL A 137 11.66 -10.81 4.89
C VAL A 137 11.62 -11.69 3.63
N PRO A 138 12.17 -11.30 2.46
CA PRO A 138 12.09 -12.13 1.26
C PRO A 138 12.65 -13.53 1.46
N SER A 139 13.78 -13.67 2.17
CA SER A 139 14.41 -14.97 2.44
C SER A 139 13.70 -15.78 3.54
N ALA A 140 12.93 -15.13 4.41
CA ALA A 140 12.22 -15.79 5.50
C ALA A 140 10.83 -16.30 5.10
N LEU A 141 10.26 -15.80 4.00
CA LEU A 141 8.99 -16.28 3.48
C LEU A 141 9.11 -17.75 3.06
N THR A 142 8.13 -18.54 3.47
CA THR A 142 8.01 -19.94 3.03
C THR A 142 6.72 -20.13 2.28
N PHE A 143 6.73 -21.06 1.33
CA PHE A 143 5.56 -21.34 0.52
C PHE A 143 5.31 -22.83 0.37
N SER A 144 4.05 -23.18 0.16
CA SER A 144 3.62 -24.53 -0.22
C SER A 144 2.61 -24.47 -1.34
N VAL A 145 2.64 -25.45 -2.23
CA VAL A 145 1.71 -25.58 -3.36
C VAL A 145 0.99 -26.92 -3.24
N ARG A 146 -0.33 -26.90 -3.34
CA ARG A 146 -1.15 -28.12 -3.33
C ARG A 146 -2.23 -28.08 -4.40
N GLN A 147 -2.55 -29.25 -4.95
CA GLN A 147 -3.74 -29.43 -5.77
C GLN A 147 -4.98 -29.50 -4.87
N GLN A 148 -6.04 -28.78 -5.22
CA GLN A 148 -7.35 -28.85 -4.56
C GLN A 148 -8.44 -28.95 -5.63
N GLY A 149 -8.88 -30.18 -5.94
CA GLY A 149 -9.83 -30.43 -7.02
C GLY A 149 -9.28 -29.93 -8.36
N SER A 150 -10.03 -29.09 -9.06
CA SER A 150 -9.63 -28.45 -10.32
C SER A 150 -8.78 -27.19 -10.14
N ASN A 151 -8.38 -26.85 -8.92
CA ASN A 151 -7.66 -25.62 -8.59
C ASN A 151 -6.30 -25.92 -7.97
N VAL A 152 -5.39 -24.95 -8.05
CA VAL A 152 -4.14 -24.95 -7.28
C VAL A 152 -4.26 -23.95 -6.15
N VAL A 153 -3.84 -24.36 -4.95
CA VAL A 153 -3.72 -23.46 -3.79
C VAL A 153 -2.25 -23.27 -3.47
N VAL A 154 -1.84 -22.01 -3.46
CA VAL A 154 -0.52 -21.59 -2.97
C VAL A 154 -0.72 -20.98 -1.59
N THR A 155 0.01 -21.45 -0.59
CA THR A 155 0.00 -20.86 0.75
C THR A 155 1.35 -20.18 0.98
N GLY A 156 1.34 -18.88 1.25
CA GLY A 156 2.54 -18.12 1.62
C GLY A 156 2.51 -17.79 3.09
N LYS A 157 3.58 -18.14 3.81
CA LYS A 157 3.72 -17.91 5.25
C LYS A 157 4.79 -16.86 5.51
N ASN A 158 4.45 -15.91 6.37
CA ASN A 158 5.35 -14.87 6.84
C ASN A 158 5.62 -15.07 8.33
N PRO A 159 6.76 -15.67 8.70
CA PRO A 159 7.12 -15.87 10.11
C PRO A 159 7.66 -14.59 10.78
N THR A 160 7.84 -13.49 10.04
CA THR A 160 8.49 -12.28 10.54
C THR A 160 7.52 -11.32 11.25
N GLY A 161 8.07 -10.33 11.95
CA GLY A 161 7.31 -9.22 12.53
C GLY A 161 6.94 -8.11 11.54
N PHE A 162 7.29 -8.22 10.25
CA PHE A 162 7.06 -7.20 9.21
C PHE A 162 5.95 -7.64 8.24
N PHE A 163 5.24 -6.72 7.61
CA PHE A 163 4.31 -7.04 6.52
C PHE A 163 5.07 -7.35 5.23
N ALA A 164 4.69 -8.43 4.54
CA ALA A 164 5.22 -8.77 3.23
C ALA A 164 4.19 -8.45 2.14
N THR A 165 4.38 -7.38 1.37
CA THR A 165 3.50 -7.08 0.22
C THR A 165 4.03 -7.75 -1.04
N ILE A 166 3.37 -8.81 -1.50
CA ILE A 166 3.65 -9.48 -2.77
C ILE A 166 2.99 -8.63 -3.88
N ALA A 167 3.80 -7.95 -4.68
CA ALA A 167 3.33 -7.18 -5.84
C ALA A 167 2.87 -8.11 -6.96
N SER A 168 3.64 -9.17 -7.19
CA SER A 168 3.34 -10.21 -8.16
C SER A 168 4.06 -11.50 -7.76
N GLY A 169 3.50 -12.62 -8.19
CA GLY A 169 4.12 -13.93 -8.00
C GLY A 169 3.68 -14.92 -9.07
N GLU A 170 4.48 -15.96 -9.25
CA GLU A 170 4.19 -17.04 -10.15
C GLU A 170 4.72 -18.36 -9.60
N VAL A 171 3.96 -19.42 -9.79
CA VAL A 171 4.41 -20.80 -9.58
C VAL A 171 4.80 -21.38 -10.92
N VAL A 172 6.08 -21.71 -11.08
CA VAL A 172 6.65 -22.24 -12.30
C VAL A 172 7.14 -23.67 -12.10
N GLY A 173 6.99 -24.51 -13.14
CA GLY A 173 7.50 -25.88 -13.14
C GLY A 173 6.82 -26.70 -14.24
N SER A 174 7.51 -27.72 -14.76
CA SER A 174 6.96 -28.64 -15.78
C SER A 174 6.31 -27.92 -16.99
N GLY A 175 6.87 -26.80 -17.44
CA GLY A 175 6.31 -25.99 -18.55
C GLY A 175 5.05 -25.19 -18.21
N LYS A 176 4.58 -25.21 -16.95
CA LYS A 176 3.45 -24.43 -16.46
C LYS A 176 3.93 -23.15 -15.77
N ASN A 177 3.12 -22.10 -15.87
CA ASN A 177 3.27 -20.85 -15.14
C ASN A 177 1.90 -20.42 -14.62
N LEU A 178 1.74 -20.43 -13.29
CA LEU A 178 0.49 -20.05 -12.62
C LEU A 178 0.69 -18.72 -11.90
N LYS A 179 -0.04 -17.69 -12.34
CA LYS A 179 0.09 -16.33 -11.78
C LYS A 179 -0.66 -16.18 -10.46
N MET A 180 -0.03 -15.50 -9.51
CA MET A 180 -0.60 -15.09 -8.24
C MET A 180 -1.00 -13.62 -8.32
N LYS A 181 -2.13 -13.27 -7.69
CA LYS A 181 -2.55 -11.86 -7.53
C LYS A 181 -1.70 -11.18 -6.47
N SER A 182 -1.62 -9.84 -6.54
CA SER A 182 -1.00 -9.06 -5.47
C SER A 182 -1.75 -9.28 -4.17
N GLU A 183 -1.02 -9.51 -3.08
CA GLU A 183 -1.58 -9.73 -1.76
C GLU A 183 -0.54 -9.33 -0.70
N MET A 184 -1.01 -8.91 0.48
CA MET A 184 -0.13 -8.56 1.59
C MET A 184 -0.25 -9.61 2.70
N ILE A 185 0.85 -10.27 3.02
CA ILE A 185 0.93 -11.26 4.10
C ILE A 185 1.22 -10.52 5.42
N PRO A 186 0.31 -10.55 6.42
CA PRO A 186 0.55 -9.92 7.71
C PRO A 186 1.73 -10.56 8.47
N PRO A 187 2.31 -9.86 9.45
CA PRO A 187 3.30 -10.44 10.35
C PRO A 187 2.78 -11.70 11.04
N MET A 188 3.65 -12.71 11.18
CA MET A 188 3.35 -13.98 11.87
C MET A 188 2.06 -14.65 11.37
N SER A 189 1.79 -14.56 10.08
CA SER A 189 0.54 -15.01 9.47
C SER A 189 0.79 -15.70 8.12
N GLN A 190 -0.29 -16.13 7.48
CA GLN A 190 -0.27 -16.74 6.15
C GLN A 190 -1.46 -16.26 5.31
N VAL A 191 -1.30 -16.33 4.00
CA VAL A 191 -2.38 -16.10 3.02
C VAL A 191 -2.41 -17.23 2.01
N GLU A 192 -3.56 -17.43 1.38
CA GLU A 192 -3.75 -18.42 0.32
C GLU A 192 -4.15 -17.75 -0.99
N TRP A 193 -3.53 -18.17 -2.08
CA TRP A 193 -3.95 -17.84 -3.44
C TRP A 193 -4.61 -19.07 -4.05
N VAL A 194 -5.89 -18.95 -4.40
CA VAL A 194 -6.62 -19.97 -5.14
C VAL A 194 -6.56 -19.64 -6.63
N ILE A 195 -5.93 -20.51 -7.41
CA ILE A 195 -5.76 -20.38 -8.86
C ILE A 195 -6.75 -21.34 -9.53
N PRO A 196 -7.88 -20.85 -10.07
CA PRO A 196 -8.93 -21.71 -10.59
C PRO A 196 -8.50 -22.42 -11.87
N ASN A 197 -9.07 -23.60 -12.13
CA ASN A 197 -8.90 -24.35 -13.38
C ASN A 197 -7.42 -24.57 -13.75
N SER A 198 -6.63 -25.00 -12.76
CA SER A 198 -5.19 -25.16 -12.89
C SER A 198 -4.71 -26.46 -12.25
N SER A 199 -3.51 -26.87 -12.64
CA SER A 199 -2.88 -28.09 -12.12
C SER A 199 -1.48 -27.79 -11.60
N ALA A 200 -1.17 -28.29 -10.42
CA ALA A 200 0.09 -28.04 -9.74
C ALA A 200 1.27 -28.49 -10.63
N PRO A 201 2.32 -27.67 -10.77
CA PRO A 201 3.57 -28.10 -11.39
C PRO A 201 4.27 -29.17 -10.55
N ALA A 202 5.02 -30.08 -11.18
CA ALA A 202 5.96 -30.93 -10.45
C ALA A 202 7.23 -30.12 -10.16
N ASN A 203 7.81 -30.32 -8.96
CA ASN A 203 8.94 -29.53 -8.44
C ASN A 203 8.73 -28.01 -8.58
N PRO A 204 7.64 -27.46 -8.01
CA PRO A 204 7.28 -26.07 -8.21
C PRO A 204 8.31 -25.13 -7.60
N VAL A 205 8.67 -24.10 -8.36
CA VAL A 205 9.44 -22.96 -7.90
C VAL A 205 8.52 -21.75 -7.88
N ILE A 206 8.55 -20.98 -6.80
CA ILE A 206 7.79 -19.75 -6.68
C ILE A 206 8.73 -18.58 -6.89
N ASN A 207 8.46 -17.77 -7.89
CA ASN A 207 9.12 -16.47 -8.07
C ASN A 207 8.15 -15.38 -7.66
N PHE A 208 8.62 -14.39 -6.92
CA PHE A 208 7.79 -13.28 -6.47
C PHE A 208 8.55 -11.96 -6.46
N ARG A 209 7.79 -10.87 -6.48
CA ARG A 209 8.27 -9.50 -6.31
C ARG A 209 7.66 -8.93 -5.04
N LEU A 210 8.50 -8.53 -4.11
CA LEU A 210 8.10 -7.94 -2.83
C LEU A 210 8.28 -6.43 -2.90
N VAL A 211 7.27 -5.66 -2.47
CA VAL A 211 7.41 -4.21 -2.36
C VAL A 211 8.18 -3.89 -1.10
N ASN A 212 9.33 -3.23 -1.23
CA ASN A 212 10.16 -2.80 -0.10
C ASN A 212 9.72 -1.45 0.47
N ASP A 213 10.40 -0.98 1.52
CA ASP A 213 10.04 0.25 2.24
C ASP A 213 10.12 1.52 1.37
N PHE A 214 10.97 1.51 0.35
CA PHE A 214 11.13 2.61 -0.60
C PHE A 214 10.10 2.56 -1.75
N GLY A 215 9.23 1.56 -1.77
CA GLY A 215 8.26 1.34 -2.84
C GLY A 215 8.82 0.65 -4.09
N GLY A 216 10.10 0.23 -4.05
CA GLY A 216 10.73 -0.60 -5.08
C GLY A 216 10.28 -2.06 -4.98
N GLN A 217 10.63 -2.88 -5.99
CA GLN A 217 10.27 -4.30 -6.04
C GLN A 217 11.51 -5.20 -6.02
N ASP A 218 11.69 -5.92 -4.92
CA ASP A 218 12.78 -6.88 -4.75
C ASP A 218 12.33 -8.27 -5.20
N ALA A 219 13.20 -8.96 -5.94
CA ALA A 219 12.93 -10.32 -6.40
C ALA A 219 13.20 -11.34 -5.28
N GLY A 220 12.32 -12.33 -5.17
CA GLY A 220 12.50 -13.50 -4.32
C GLY A 220 12.16 -14.77 -5.08
N THR A 221 12.81 -15.87 -4.69
CA THR A 221 12.55 -17.21 -5.20
C THR A 221 12.48 -18.19 -4.04
N TYR A 222 11.51 -19.09 -4.07
CA TYR A 222 11.37 -20.18 -3.13
C TYR A 222 11.23 -21.51 -3.90
N ARG A 223 12.09 -22.48 -3.60
CA ARG A 223 12.00 -23.84 -4.16
C ARG A 223 11.32 -24.73 -3.13
N ILE A 224 10.25 -25.41 -3.53
CA ILE A 224 9.48 -26.35 -2.68
C ILE A 224 10.16 -27.70 -2.67
#